data_AF-A0A1U8AZ01-F1
#
_entry.id   AF-A0A1U8AZ01-F1
#
_cell.length_a   1.000
_cell.length_b   1.000
_cell.length_c   1.000
_cell.angle_alpha   90.00
_cell.angle_beta   90.00
_cell.angle_gamma   90.00
#
_symmetry.space_group_name_H-M   'P 1'
#
loop_
_entity.id
_entity.type
_entity.pdbx_description
1 polymer ?
#
loop_
_entity_poly.entity_id
_entity_poly.type
_entity_poly.pdbx_seq_one_letter_code
_entity_poly.pdbx_strand_id
1 'polypeptide(L)'
;MVVSLSSFMNVVSVKLDRTNFLLWISQTTPALKGHRLYGYVDGSFPCLPLFLEDGNSQGSNRNNPDHAAWIEEDQLIISWLLSSLIEPILAQVVGFKTSKEVWDRLHVLFSSTSKTRIDDLKLELAYLKKGTLTVTDYVQKIKSLSDALATSRHFLIDVDQIHYLLGGLPTEYDTFVLSMTTRLDSLSFSEIQSLLLTFEKRLKCHSSQFVLDSPSANLANEKKTFNHNQSSSYKPRQFNNDGGSDNSKKTSYNNNNRSRSNSKNATVVCQLCEYLGHTAATCRRYLELIANKPTK
;
A
#
# COMPACT_ATOMS: atom_id res chain seq x y z
N MET A 1 -8.69 -27.52 44.66
CA MET A 1 -7.43 -26.76 44.43
C MET A 1 -7.88 -25.34 44.14
N VAL A 2 -7.86 -24.45 45.14
CA VAL A 2 -8.42 -23.10 44.99
C VAL A 2 -7.49 -22.31 44.09
N VAL A 3 -7.91 -22.08 42.85
CA VAL A 3 -7.13 -21.29 41.90
C VAL A 3 -7.25 -19.83 42.32
N SER A 4 -6.12 -19.17 42.56
CA SER A 4 -6.12 -17.77 42.95
C SER A 4 -6.27 -16.87 41.71
N LEU A 5 -7.01 -15.77 41.88
CA LEU A 5 -7.09 -14.68 40.89
C LEU A 5 -5.69 -14.22 40.43
N SER A 6 -4.70 -14.23 41.34
CA SER A 6 -3.31 -13.89 41.01
C SER A 6 -2.68 -14.86 40.00
N SER A 7 -2.99 -16.16 40.06
CA SER A 7 -2.48 -17.14 39.10
C SER A 7 -3.07 -16.91 37.71
N PHE A 8 -4.37 -16.61 37.63
CA PHE A 8 -5.03 -16.28 36.38
C PHE A 8 -4.49 -14.99 35.74
N MET A 9 -4.32 -13.94 36.53
CA MET A 9 -3.78 -12.65 36.06
C MET A 9 -2.32 -12.72 35.61
N ASN A 10 -1.54 -13.68 36.12
CA ASN A 10 -0.18 -13.93 35.63
C ASN A 10 -0.18 -14.61 34.25
N VAL A 11 -1.19 -15.41 33.94
CA VAL A 11 -1.34 -16.08 32.63
C VAL A 11 -1.94 -15.13 31.59
N VAL A 12 -2.94 -14.34 31.98
CA VAL A 12 -3.55 -13.30 31.15
C VAL A 12 -2.83 -11.98 31.40
N SER A 13 -1.67 -11.82 30.76
CA SER A 13 -0.77 -10.69 30.99
C SER A 13 -1.26 -9.37 30.39
N VAL A 14 -2.23 -9.43 29.47
CA VAL A 14 -2.75 -8.26 28.75
C VAL A 14 -4.19 -8.01 29.14
N LYS A 15 -4.52 -6.77 29.53
CA LYS A 15 -5.92 -6.36 29.71
C LYS A 15 -6.60 -6.20 28.35
N LEU A 16 -7.77 -6.80 28.20
CA LEU A 16 -8.58 -6.68 27.00
C LEU A 16 -8.87 -5.20 26.74
N ASP A 17 -8.60 -4.77 25.51
CA ASP A 17 -8.91 -3.47 24.93
C ASP A 17 -9.64 -3.64 23.59
N ARG A 18 -9.91 -2.55 22.87
CA ARG A 18 -10.66 -2.60 21.60
C ARG A 18 -9.93 -3.30 20.45
N THR A 19 -8.64 -3.55 20.59
CA THR A 19 -7.74 -3.97 19.50
C THR A 19 -7.10 -5.33 19.72
N ASN A 20 -7.03 -5.80 20.97
CA ASN A 20 -6.24 -6.97 21.35
C ASN A 20 -7.09 -8.22 21.67
N PHE A 21 -8.37 -8.25 21.30
CA PHE A 21 -9.28 -9.36 21.62
C PHE A 21 -8.75 -10.73 21.21
N LEU A 22 -8.12 -10.86 20.05
CA LEU A 22 -7.57 -12.14 19.59
C LEU A 22 -6.35 -12.58 20.40
N LEU A 23 -5.54 -11.64 20.88
CA LEU A 23 -4.44 -11.93 21.78
C LEU A 23 -4.97 -12.33 23.16
N TRP A 24 -5.92 -11.56 23.69
CA TRP A 24 -6.56 -11.85 24.97
C TRP A 24 -7.24 -13.21 24.98
N ILE A 25 -8.07 -13.53 23.97
CA ILE A 25 -8.78 -14.83 23.91
C ILE A 25 -7.81 -16.00 23.78
N SER A 26 -6.64 -15.80 23.15
CA SER A 26 -5.59 -16.80 23.02
C SER A 26 -4.88 -17.12 24.34
N GLN A 27 -4.90 -16.20 25.31
CA GLN A 27 -4.37 -16.43 26.66
C GLN A 27 -5.47 -16.93 27.61
N THR A 28 -6.65 -16.31 27.56
CA THR A 28 -7.76 -16.62 28.46
C THR A 28 -8.35 -18.00 28.21
N THR A 29 -8.47 -18.44 26.96
CA THR A 29 -9.05 -19.76 26.64
C THR A 29 -8.21 -20.92 27.21
N PRO A 30 -6.88 -20.98 26.98
CA PRO A 30 -6.04 -21.99 27.62
C PRO A 30 -6.02 -21.86 29.14
N ALA A 31 -6.05 -20.64 29.70
CA ALA A 31 -6.09 -20.45 31.15
C ALA A 31 -7.35 -21.09 31.76
N LEU A 32 -8.53 -20.85 31.18
CA LEU A 32 -9.79 -21.47 31.65
C LEU A 32 -9.79 -22.99 31.44
N LYS A 33 -9.28 -23.48 30.30
CA LYS A 33 -9.19 -24.92 30.03
C LYS A 33 -8.22 -25.64 30.97
N GLY A 34 -7.06 -25.04 31.26
CA GLY A 34 -6.06 -25.58 32.18
C GLY A 34 -6.60 -25.77 33.60
N HIS A 35 -7.52 -24.89 34.02
CA HIS A 35 -8.20 -24.98 35.31
C HIS A 35 -9.52 -25.76 35.28
N ARG A 36 -9.92 -26.33 34.12
CA ARG A 36 -11.20 -27.03 33.91
C ARG A 36 -12.45 -26.17 34.12
N LEU A 37 -12.32 -24.86 33.98
CA LEU A 37 -13.41 -23.88 34.16
C LEU A 37 -14.07 -23.47 32.84
N TYR A 38 -13.51 -23.88 31.70
CA TYR A 38 -14.03 -23.53 30.38
C TYR A 38 -15.50 -23.96 30.16
N GLY A 39 -15.94 -25.04 30.84
CA GLY A 39 -17.32 -25.53 30.74
C GLY A 39 -18.38 -24.54 31.24
N TYR A 40 -18.03 -23.60 32.11
CA TYR A 40 -18.94 -22.55 32.59
C TYR A 40 -19.20 -21.51 31.49
N VAL A 41 -18.15 -21.12 30.76
CA VAL A 41 -18.25 -20.07 29.74
C VAL A 41 -18.78 -20.58 28.40
N ASP A 42 -18.52 -21.83 28.03
CA ASP A 42 -19.13 -22.44 26.83
C ASP A 42 -20.57 -22.96 27.11
N GLY A 43 -20.91 -23.18 28.37
CA GLY A 43 -22.21 -23.66 28.84
C GLY A 43 -22.36 -25.18 28.85
N SER A 44 -21.27 -25.92 28.74
CA SER A 44 -21.23 -27.37 29.00
C SER A 44 -21.54 -27.72 30.46
N PHE A 45 -21.32 -26.77 31.37
CA PHE A 45 -21.73 -26.83 32.78
C PHE A 45 -22.88 -25.86 33.04
N PRO A 46 -24.12 -26.21 32.67
CA PRO A 46 -25.26 -25.34 32.91
C PRO A 46 -25.53 -25.18 34.41
N CYS A 47 -26.12 -24.05 34.78
CA CYS A 47 -26.55 -23.80 36.15
C CYS A 47 -27.52 -24.90 36.61
N LEU A 48 -27.21 -25.50 37.77
CA LEU A 48 -28.00 -26.58 38.33
C LEU A 48 -29.35 -26.06 38.89
N PRO A 49 -30.39 -26.88 38.98
CA PRO A 49 -31.63 -26.49 39.66
C PRO A 49 -31.38 -26.18 41.14
N LEU A 50 -32.03 -25.13 41.64
CA LEU A 50 -32.03 -24.71 43.06
C LEU A 50 -32.55 -25.81 44.00
N PHE A 51 -33.48 -26.62 43.52
CA PHE A 51 -34.16 -27.67 44.28
C PHE A 51 -34.01 -29.01 43.57
N LEU A 52 -33.78 -30.08 44.34
CA LEU A 52 -33.79 -31.44 43.82
C LEU A 52 -35.25 -31.89 43.59
N GLU A 53 -35.53 -32.49 42.44
CA GLU A 53 -36.83 -33.12 42.18
C GLU A 53 -36.91 -34.46 42.94
N ASP A 54 -37.45 -34.43 44.16
CA ASP A 54 -37.82 -35.66 44.86
C ASP A 54 -39.12 -36.21 44.24
N GLY A 55 -39.05 -37.39 43.63
CA GLY A 55 -40.18 -38.06 42.97
C GLY A 55 -41.32 -38.53 43.89
N ASN A 56 -41.35 -38.10 45.16
CA ASN A 56 -42.43 -38.38 46.10
C ASN A 56 -43.06 -37.08 46.60
N SER A 57 -44.33 -36.94 46.27
CA SER A 57 -45.26 -35.90 46.69
C SER A 57 -45.21 -35.58 48.19
N GLN A 58 -44.51 -34.49 48.56
CA GLN A 58 -44.89 -33.50 49.58
C GLN A 58 -43.73 -32.52 49.81
N GLY A 59 -43.73 -31.38 49.09
CA GLY A 59 -43.31 -30.06 49.57
C GLY A 59 -41.95 -29.86 50.28
N SER A 60 -41.01 -30.81 50.27
CA SER A 60 -39.67 -30.61 50.81
C SER A 60 -38.74 -30.23 49.66
N ASN A 61 -38.70 -28.93 49.36
CA ASN A 61 -37.69 -28.36 48.47
C ASN A 61 -36.32 -28.50 49.15
N ARG A 62 -35.64 -29.64 48.94
CA ARG A 62 -34.27 -29.83 49.40
C ARG A 62 -33.37 -28.98 48.51
N ASN A 63 -32.76 -27.96 49.11
CA ASN A 63 -31.77 -27.12 48.44
C ASN A 63 -30.64 -27.99 47.89
N ASN A 64 -30.28 -27.77 46.63
CA ASN A 64 -29.17 -28.46 46.01
C ASN A 64 -27.84 -27.81 46.45
N PRO A 65 -26.98 -28.48 47.25
CA PRO A 65 -25.68 -27.91 47.62
C PRO A 65 -24.78 -27.69 46.40
N ASP A 66 -24.95 -28.47 45.33
CA ASP A 66 -24.15 -28.35 44.11
C ASP A 66 -24.51 -27.09 43.32
N HIS A 67 -25.72 -26.54 43.49
CA HIS A 67 -26.11 -25.26 42.89
C HIS A 67 -25.36 -24.09 43.55
N ALA A 68 -25.22 -24.09 44.88
CA ALA A 68 -24.45 -23.05 45.57
C ALA A 68 -22.97 -23.12 45.18
N ALA A 69 -22.39 -24.32 45.13
CA ALA A 69 -21.01 -24.52 44.68
C ALA A 69 -20.81 -24.08 43.21
N TRP A 70 -21.78 -24.35 42.34
CA TRP A 70 -21.73 -23.87 40.96
C TRP A 70 -21.73 -22.33 40.89
N ILE A 71 -22.57 -21.66 41.67
CA ILE A 71 -22.61 -20.19 41.74
C ILE A 71 -21.27 -19.64 42.22
N GLU A 72 -20.68 -20.21 43.27
CA GLU A 72 -19.40 -19.74 43.80
C GLU A 72 -18.29 -19.78 42.73
N GLU A 73 -18.19 -20.89 42.00
CA GLU A 73 -17.23 -21.04 40.90
C GLU A 73 -17.53 -20.09 39.73
N ASP A 74 -18.79 -19.95 39.32
CA ASP A 74 -19.18 -19.03 38.24
C ASP A 74 -18.85 -17.56 38.60
N GLN A 75 -19.12 -17.13 39.84
CA GLN A 75 -18.80 -15.78 40.32
C GLN A 75 -17.28 -15.54 40.41
N LEU A 76 -16.49 -16.57 40.74
CA LEU A 76 -15.03 -16.49 40.66
C LEU A 76 -14.57 -16.25 39.22
N ILE A 77 -15.12 -16.98 38.25
CA ILE A 77 -14.80 -16.80 36.83
C ILE A 77 -15.20 -15.40 36.35
N ILE A 78 -16.37 -14.89 36.76
CA ILE A 78 -16.75 -13.50 36.47
C ILE A 78 -15.70 -12.53 37.01
N SER A 79 -15.24 -12.71 38.26
CA SER A 79 -14.23 -11.82 38.85
C SER A 79 -12.94 -11.80 38.02
N TRP A 80 -12.52 -12.96 37.50
CA TRP A 80 -11.32 -13.10 36.66
C TRP A 80 -11.50 -12.48 35.28
N LEU A 81 -12.66 -12.70 34.66
CA LEU A 81 -13.00 -12.09 33.39
C LEU A 81 -12.97 -10.57 33.55
N LEU A 82 -13.68 -10.01 34.52
CA LEU A 82 -13.73 -8.58 34.78
C LEU A 82 -12.35 -7.99 35.11
N SER A 83 -11.53 -8.64 35.93
CA SER A 83 -10.18 -8.15 36.25
C SER A 83 -9.26 -8.06 35.03
N SER A 84 -9.54 -8.86 34.00
CA SER A 84 -8.79 -8.86 32.74
C SER A 84 -9.26 -7.80 31.73
N LEU A 85 -10.25 -6.96 32.05
CA LEU A 85 -10.79 -5.94 31.15
C LEU A 85 -10.31 -4.53 31.53
N ILE A 86 -10.22 -3.62 30.55
CA ILE A 86 -10.13 -2.18 30.82
C ILE A 86 -11.52 -1.59 31.12
N GLU A 87 -11.55 -0.45 31.81
CA GLU A 87 -12.77 0.25 32.23
C GLU A 87 -13.80 0.49 31.10
N PRO A 88 -13.42 0.95 29.90
CA PRO A 88 -14.35 1.10 28.77
C PRO A 88 -15.06 -0.20 28.34
N ILE A 89 -14.46 -1.36 28.57
CA ILE A 89 -15.03 -2.66 28.20
C ILE A 89 -15.82 -3.22 29.37
N LEU A 90 -15.34 -3.02 30.61
CA LEU A 90 -16.10 -3.33 31.83
C LEU A 90 -17.50 -2.73 31.77
N ALA A 91 -17.60 -1.45 31.40
CA ALA A 91 -18.88 -0.75 31.26
C ALA A 91 -19.88 -1.46 30.32
N GLN A 92 -19.39 -2.24 29.34
CA GLN A 92 -20.25 -2.93 28.36
C GLN A 92 -20.72 -4.31 28.81
N VAL A 93 -20.15 -4.83 29.90
CA VAL A 93 -20.51 -6.12 30.50
C VAL A 93 -21.14 -5.97 31.88
N VAL A 94 -21.41 -4.73 32.33
CA VAL A 94 -22.14 -4.49 33.58
C VAL A 94 -23.56 -5.05 33.46
N GLY A 95 -23.99 -5.79 34.50
CA GLY A 95 -25.36 -6.29 34.63
C GLY A 95 -25.56 -7.75 34.19
N PHE A 96 -24.57 -8.36 33.55
CA PHE A 96 -24.58 -9.81 33.30
C PHE A 96 -24.29 -10.58 34.58
N LYS A 97 -25.02 -11.68 34.78
CA LYS A 97 -25.04 -12.42 36.05
C LYS A 97 -24.21 -13.69 36.02
N THR A 98 -23.93 -14.21 34.83
CA THR A 98 -23.19 -15.46 34.63
C THR A 98 -21.92 -15.24 33.83
N SER A 99 -20.90 -16.08 34.06
CA SER A 99 -19.65 -16.02 33.29
C SER A 99 -19.88 -16.25 31.80
N LYS A 100 -20.84 -17.12 31.45
CA LYS A 100 -21.30 -17.36 30.07
C LYS A 100 -21.83 -16.10 29.40
N GLU A 101 -22.74 -15.37 30.06
CA GLU A 101 -23.28 -14.13 29.51
C GLU A 101 -22.19 -13.09 29.23
N VAL A 102 -21.26 -12.91 30.17
CA VAL A 102 -20.11 -12.02 30.00
C VAL A 102 -19.25 -12.48 28.81
N TRP A 103 -18.95 -13.77 28.75
CA TRP A 103 -18.15 -14.38 27.69
C TRP A 103 -18.77 -14.18 26.31
N ASP A 104 -20.05 -14.53 26.17
CA ASP A 104 -20.81 -14.40 24.93
C ASP A 104 -20.92 -12.94 24.50
N ARG A 105 -21.16 -12.02 25.45
CA ARG A 105 -21.21 -10.59 25.17
C ARG A 105 -19.89 -10.07 24.60
N LEU A 106 -18.76 -10.46 25.20
CA LEU A 106 -17.43 -10.09 24.70
C LEU A 106 -17.21 -10.63 23.28
N HIS A 107 -17.58 -11.89 23.02
CA HIS A 107 -17.46 -12.46 21.67
C HIS A 107 -18.30 -11.70 20.65
N VAL A 108 -19.54 -11.36 20.97
CA VAL A 108 -20.41 -10.58 20.07
C VAL A 108 -19.82 -9.20 19.82
N LEU A 109 -19.41 -8.48 20.85
CA LEU A 109 -18.87 -7.13 20.78
C LEU A 109 -17.62 -7.04 19.89
N PHE A 110 -16.75 -8.04 20.00
CA PHE A 110 -15.51 -8.10 19.25
C PHE A 110 -15.64 -8.78 17.89
N SER A 111 -16.70 -9.56 17.65
CA SER A 111 -16.93 -10.19 16.34
C SER A 111 -17.18 -9.16 15.23
N SER A 112 -18.00 -8.15 15.49
CA SER A 112 -18.30 -7.07 14.53
C SER A 112 -17.09 -6.15 14.36
N THR A 113 -16.49 -5.73 15.47
CA THR A 113 -15.32 -4.85 15.47
C THR A 113 -14.12 -5.50 14.78
N SER A 114 -13.90 -6.80 15.00
CA SER A 114 -12.83 -7.55 14.33
C SER A 114 -13.07 -7.64 12.82
N LYS A 115 -14.31 -7.88 12.38
CA LYS A 115 -14.66 -7.90 10.95
C LYS A 115 -14.41 -6.54 10.31
N THR A 116 -14.95 -5.47 10.88
CA THR A 116 -14.74 -4.10 10.37
C THR A 116 -13.25 -3.76 10.32
N ARG A 117 -12.48 -4.11 11.35
CA ARG A 117 -11.02 -3.90 11.36
C ARG A 117 -10.30 -4.68 10.27
N ILE A 118 -10.68 -5.93 10.01
CA ILE A 118 -10.11 -6.73 8.92
C ILE A 118 -10.43 -6.08 7.58
N ASP A 119 -11.66 -5.61 7.39
CA ASP A 119 -12.09 -4.94 6.16
C ASP A 119 -11.36 -3.61 5.97
N ASP A 120 -11.20 -2.82 7.03
CA ASP A 120 -10.42 -1.57 7.02
C ASP A 120 -8.95 -1.83 6.65
N LEU A 121 -8.32 -2.86 7.23
CA LEU A 121 -6.94 -3.25 6.90
C LEU A 121 -6.81 -3.68 5.44
N LYS A 122 -7.76 -4.47 4.92
CA LYS A 122 -7.79 -4.86 3.50
C LYS A 122 -7.99 -3.65 2.59
N LEU A 123 -8.84 -2.72 2.98
CA LEU A 123 -9.10 -1.49 2.25
C LEU A 123 -7.85 -0.61 2.20
N GLU A 124 -7.19 -0.41 3.35
CA GLU A 124 -5.94 0.34 3.44
C GLU A 124 -4.87 -0.30 2.54
N LEU A 125 -4.77 -1.63 2.56
CA LEU A 125 -3.81 -2.37 1.75
C LEU A 125 -4.12 -2.30 0.25
N ALA A 126 -5.40 -2.34 -0.15
CA ALA A 126 -5.82 -2.21 -1.55
C ALA A 126 -5.59 -0.81 -2.13
N TYR A 127 -5.78 0.25 -1.32
CA TYR A 127 -5.54 1.63 -1.73
C TYR A 127 -4.13 2.13 -1.43
N LEU A 128 -3.27 1.29 -0.85
CA LEU A 128 -1.92 1.69 -0.51
C LEU A 128 -1.11 1.98 -1.78
N LYS A 129 -0.76 3.26 -1.97
CA LYS A 129 0.16 3.71 -3.01
C LYS A 129 1.47 4.13 -2.38
N LYS A 130 2.60 3.90 -3.08
CA LYS A 130 3.91 4.42 -2.65
C LYS A 130 3.86 5.93 -2.48
N GLY A 131 3.31 6.65 -3.46
CA GLY A 131 3.23 8.12 -3.42
C GLY A 131 4.59 8.77 -3.14
N THR A 132 4.63 9.64 -2.13
CA THR A 132 5.84 10.34 -1.66
C THR A 132 6.71 9.52 -0.70
N LEU A 133 6.28 8.31 -0.31
CA LEU A 133 7.05 7.45 0.57
C LEU A 133 8.31 6.94 -0.13
N THR A 134 9.34 6.69 0.67
CA THR A 134 10.50 5.92 0.22
C THR A 134 10.07 4.47 -0.08
N VAL A 135 10.81 3.78 -0.95
CA VAL A 135 10.51 2.36 -1.25
C VAL A 135 10.59 1.50 0.01
N THR A 136 11.54 1.78 0.91
CA THR A 136 11.68 1.07 2.18
C THR A 136 10.45 1.25 3.07
N ASP A 137 9.97 2.48 3.23
CA ASP A 137 8.82 2.77 4.09
C ASP A 137 7.55 2.16 3.51
N TYR A 138 7.39 2.23 2.19
CA TYR A 138 6.26 1.62 1.49
C TYR A 138 6.21 0.09 1.68
N VAL A 139 7.34 -0.60 1.46
CA VAL A 139 7.44 -2.05 1.67
C VAL A 139 7.21 -2.42 3.14
N GLN A 140 7.76 -1.65 4.08
CA GLN A 140 7.54 -1.87 5.51
C GLN A 140 6.06 -1.68 5.88
N LYS A 141 5.37 -0.71 5.28
CA LYS A 141 3.95 -0.49 5.52
C LYS A 141 3.11 -1.67 5.03
N ILE A 142 3.39 -2.22 3.85
CA ILE A 142 2.73 -3.45 3.36
C ILE A 142 2.95 -4.61 4.33
N LYS A 143 4.19 -4.84 4.77
CA LYS A 143 4.51 -5.89 5.75
C LYS A 143 3.73 -5.71 7.05
N SER A 144 3.73 -4.51 7.61
CA SER A 144 3.00 -4.22 8.85
C SER A 144 1.49 -4.47 8.74
N LEU A 145 0.88 -4.14 7.59
CA LEU A 145 -0.53 -4.41 7.34
C LEU A 145 -0.81 -5.91 7.14
N SER A 146 0.09 -6.63 6.45
CA SER A 146 0.04 -8.09 6.33
C SER A 146 0.16 -8.78 7.68
N ASP A 147 1.08 -8.34 8.53
CA ASP A 147 1.29 -8.86 9.89
C ASP A 147 0.08 -8.59 10.79
N ALA A 148 -0.55 -7.42 10.65
CA ALA A 148 -1.79 -7.08 11.36
C ALA A 148 -2.97 -7.99 10.93
N LEU A 149 -3.06 -8.32 9.64
CA LEU A 149 -4.02 -9.30 9.12
C LEU A 149 -3.71 -10.71 9.61
N ALA A 150 -2.43 -11.11 9.64
CA ALA A 150 -1.98 -12.41 10.14
C ALA A 150 -2.31 -12.60 11.63
N THR A 151 -2.16 -11.54 12.44
CA THR A 151 -2.62 -11.52 13.85
C THR A 151 -4.11 -11.81 13.97
N SER A 152 -4.87 -11.44 12.95
CA SER A 152 -6.31 -11.70 12.84
C SER A 152 -6.68 -13.05 12.24
N ARG A 153 -5.70 -13.96 12.08
CA ARG A 153 -5.82 -15.25 11.36
C ARG A 153 -6.21 -15.11 9.89
N HIS A 154 -5.97 -13.94 9.30
CA HIS A 154 -6.17 -13.68 7.89
C HIS A 154 -4.80 -13.54 7.23
N PHE A 155 -4.23 -14.67 6.81
CA PHE A 155 -2.91 -14.69 6.19
C PHE A 155 -3.00 -14.24 4.73
N LEU A 156 -2.12 -13.32 4.32
CA LEU A 156 -1.90 -13.02 2.91
C LEU A 156 -0.79 -13.92 2.38
N ILE A 157 -1.06 -14.62 1.28
CA ILE A 157 -0.05 -15.42 0.59
C ILE A 157 0.98 -14.45 -0.02
N ASP A 158 2.25 -14.86 -0.09
CA ASP A 158 3.32 -14.04 -0.67
C ASP A 158 2.95 -13.46 -2.05
N VAL A 159 2.26 -14.24 -2.90
CA VAL A 159 1.77 -13.80 -4.21
C VAL A 159 0.83 -12.60 -4.09
N ASP A 160 -0.08 -12.61 -3.12
CA ASP A 160 -1.01 -11.50 -2.89
C ASP A 160 -0.24 -10.28 -2.41
N GLN A 161 0.68 -10.46 -1.45
CA GLN A 161 1.52 -9.36 -0.95
C GLN A 161 2.33 -8.70 -2.07
N ILE A 162 2.86 -9.52 -2.99
CA ILE A 162 3.58 -9.07 -4.19
C ILE A 162 2.63 -8.32 -5.14
N HIS A 163 1.42 -8.84 -5.36
CA HIS A 163 0.43 -8.18 -6.21
C HIS A 163 0.07 -6.78 -5.68
N TYR A 164 -0.16 -6.65 -4.38
CA TYR A 164 -0.41 -5.36 -3.74
C TYR A 164 0.81 -4.42 -3.79
N LEU A 165 2.02 -4.97 -3.61
CA LEU A 165 3.26 -4.22 -3.74
C LEU A 165 3.44 -3.62 -5.15
N LEU A 166 3.25 -4.42 -6.19
CA LEU A 166 3.42 -3.97 -7.57
C LEU A 166 2.30 -3.01 -8.00
N GLY A 167 1.07 -3.29 -7.60
CA GLY A 167 -0.10 -2.47 -7.95
C GLY A 167 -0.13 -1.06 -7.31
N GLY A 168 0.64 -0.84 -6.25
CA GLY A 168 0.74 0.46 -5.59
C GLY A 168 1.94 1.32 -6.02
N LEU A 169 2.76 0.84 -6.95
CA LEU A 169 3.88 1.61 -7.49
C LEU A 169 3.41 2.66 -8.51
N PRO A 170 4.05 3.85 -8.56
CA PRO A 170 3.78 4.88 -9.56
C PRO A 170 4.39 4.51 -10.91
N THR A 171 3.99 5.24 -11.97
CA THR A 171 4.36 4.97 -13.36
C THR A 171 5.86 4.98 -13.65
N GLU A 172 6.66 5.68 -12.83
CA GLU A 172 8.13 5.65 -12.89
C GLU A 172 8.71 4.23 -12.68
N TYR A 173 7.93 3.31 -12.09
CA TYR A 173 8.29 1.90 -11.91
C TYR A 173 7.63 0.96 -12.94
N ASP A 174 6.92 1.45 -13.97
CA ASP A 174 6.19 0.57 -14.90
C ASP A 174 7.10 -0.45 -15.60
N THR A 175 8.34 -0.06 -15.92
CA THR A 175 9.34 -0.98 -16.50
C THR A 175 9.72 -2.09 -15.53
N PHE A 176 9.81 -1.77 -14.23
CA PHE A 176 10.03 -2.75 -13.17
C PHE A 176 8.81 -3.66 -13.01
N VAL A 177 7.61 -3.08 -12.90
CA VAL A 177 6.35 -3.84 -12.77
C VAL A 177 6.18 -4.82 -13.93
N LEU A 178 6.36 -4.37 -15.17
CA LEU A 178 6.30 -5.22 -16.36
C LEU A 178 7.32 -6.36 -16.32
N SER A 179 8.56 -6.06 -15.91
CA SER A 179 9.61 -7.08 -15.78
C SER A 179 9.31 -8.12 -14.71
N MET A 180 8.55 -7.77 -13.67
CA MET A 180 8.14 -8.71 -12.63
C MET A 180 6.89 -9.50 -13.02
N THR A 181 5.92 -8.88 -13.71
CA THR A 181 4.66 -9.54 -14.10
C THR A 181 4.80 -10.46 -15.32
N THR A 182 5.77 -10.21 -16.21
CA THR A 182 6.03 -11.05 -17.40
C THR A 182 6.96 -12.24 -17.13
N ARG A 183 7.56 -12.30 -15.93
CA ARG A 183 8.39 -13.43 -15.52
C ARG A 183 7.54 -14.66 -15.23
N LEU A 184 8.07 -15.82 -15.62
CA LEU A 184 7.43 -17.13 -15.41
C LEU A 184 7.78 -17.75 -14.05
N ASP A 185 8.91 -17.33 -13.46
CA ASP A 185 9.36 -17.84 -12.16
C ASP A 185 8.68 -17.11 -10.99
N SER A 186 8.28 -17.86 -9.97
CA SER A 186 7.80 -17.29 -8.71
C SER A 186 8.96 -16.72 -7.90
N LEU A 187 8.91 -15.43 -7.58
CA LEU A 187 9.83 -14.80 -6.63
C LEU A 187 9.18 -14.69 -5.26
N SER A 188 10.00 -14.80 -4.22
CA SER A 188 9.59 -14.47 -2.85
C SER A 188 9.45 -12.95 -2.66
N PHE A 189 8.69 -12.56 -1.64
CA PHE A 189 8.53 -11.15 -1.28
C PHE A 189 9.88 -10.46 -1.00
N SER A 190 10.81 -11.18 -0.36
CA SER A 190 12.15 -10.66 -0.01
C SER A 190 13.01 -10.39 -1.25
N GLU A 191 12.92 -11.23 -2.27
CA GLU A 191 13.66 -11.04 -3.53
C GLU A 191 13.13 -9.83 -4.29
N ILE A 192 11.81 -9.67 -4.39
CA ILE A 192 11.21 -8.51 -5.06
C ILE A 192 11.54 -7.22 -4.33
N GLN A 193 11.50 -7.21 -2.99
CA GLN A 193 11.96 -6.06 -2.20
C GLN A 193 13.41 -5.67 -2.55
N SER A 194 14.31 -6.64 -2.63
CA SER A 194 15.73 -6.40 -2.94
C SER A 194 15.94 -5.87 -4.36
N LEU A 195 15.19 -6.41 -5.32
CA LEU A 195 15.20 -5.94 -6.72
C LEU A 195 14.63 -4.53 -6.84
N LEU A 196 13.53 -4.25 -6.14
CA LEU A 196 12.87 -2.94 -6.14
C LEU A 196 13.79 -1.85 -5.56
N LEU A 197 14.50 -2.12 -4.46
CA LEU A 197 15.49 -1.20 -3.91
C LEU A 197 16.67 -0.96 -4.86
N THR A 198 17.09 -2.00 -5.58
CA THR A 198 18.15 -1.87 -6.61
C THR A 198 17.67 -1.00 -7.77
N PHE A 199 16.42 -1.16 -8.18
CA PHE A 199 15.79 -0.36 -9.22
C PHE A 199 15.64 1.11 -8.80
N GLU A 200 15.22 1.38 -7.56
CA GLU A 200 15.13 2.74 -7.01
C GLU A 200 16.50 3.47 -7.06
N LYS A 201 17.59 2.79 -6.68
CA LYS A 201 18.94 3.35 -6.78
C LYS A 201 19.29 3.74 -8.22
N ARG A 202 18.95 2.89 -9.20
CA ARG A 202 19.20 3.17 -10.62
C ARG A 202 18.36 4.34 -11.13
N LEU A 203 17.08 4.41 -10.75
CA LEU A 203 16.21 5.54 -11.08
C LEU A 203 16.79 6.86 -10.59
N LYS A 204 17.25 6.91 -9.32
CA LYS A 204 17.87 8.12 -8.73
C LYS A 204 19.14 8.55 -9.45
N CYS A 205 19.99 7.60 -9.86
CA CYS A 205 21.18 7.90 -10.66
C CYS A 205 20.79 8.46 -12.04
N HIS A 206 19.81 7.85 -12.71
CA HIS A 206 19.39 8.30 -14.03
C HIS A 206 18.75 9.69 -13.99
N SER A 207 17.94 10.01 -12.97
CA SER A 207 17.38 11.35 -12.78
C SER A 207 18.44 12.41 -12.51
N SER A 208 19.54 12.05 -11.81
CA SER A 208 20.64 12.98 -11.55
C SER A 208 21.50 13.29 -12.77
N GLN A 209 21.49 12.42 -13.79
CA GLN A 209 22.27 12.59 -15.02
C GLN A 209 21.71 13.69 -15.94
N PHE A 210 20.39 13.90 -15.94
CA PHE A 210 19.72 14.90 -16.78
C PHE A 210 20.02 16.37 -16.43
N VAL A 211 20.61 16.65 -15.26
CA VAL A 211 20.95 18.03 -14.85
C VAL A 211 22.33 18.47 -15.40
N LEU A 212 23.17 17.53 -15.83
CA LEU A 212 24.56 17.83 -16.26
C LEU A 212 24.73 17.94 -17.78
N ASP A 213 23.80 17.41 -18.59
CA ASP A 213 23.85 17.48 -20.06
C ASP A 213 23.07 18.68 -20.62
N SER A 214 23.36 19.87 -20.09
CA SER A 214 23.09 21.09 -20.87
C SER A 214 24.17 21.14 -21.97
N PRO A 215 23.84 21.08 -23.26
CA PRO A 215 24.83 21.04 -24.32
C PRO A 215 25.59 22.38 -24.36
N SER A 216 26.75 22.45 -23.71
CA SER A 216 27.64 23.59 -23.78
C SER A 216 28.36 23.57 -25.13
N ALA A 217 27.97 24.48 -26.02
CA ALA A 217 28.66 24.68 -27.29
C ALA A 217 30.05 25.29 -27.03
N ASN A 218 31.11 24.49 -27.19
CA ASN A 218 32.47 24.98 -27.18
C ASN A 218 32.73 25.76 -28.47
N LEU A 219 32.81 27.09 -28.38
CA LEU A 219 33.16 27.96 -29.50
C LEU A 219 34.63 27.73 -29.87
N ALA A 220 34.88 27.02 -30.97
CA ALA A 220 36.22 26.86 -31.54
C ALA A 220 36.66 28.17 -32.18
N ASN A 221 37.50 28.95 -31.48
CA ASN A 221 38.08 30.16 -32.04
C ASN A 221 39.23 29.79 -32.98
N GLU A 222 38.98 29.91 -34.29
CA GLU A 222 39.96 29.70 -35.35
C GLU A 222 41.04 30.78 -35.28
N LYS A 223 42.27 30.40 -34.88
CA LYS A 223 43.43 31.29 -34.92
C LYS A 223 43.86 31.50 -36.38
N LYS A 224 43.63 32.68 -36.93
CA LYS A 224 44.36 33.17 -38.11
C LYS A 224 45.48 34.10 -37.66
N THR A 225 46.71 33.67 -37.89
CA THR A 225 47.93 34.48 -37.84
C THR A 225 48.05 35.34 -39.10
N PHE A 226 48.25 36.65 -38.98
CA PHE A 226 49.43 37.41 -39.44
C PHE A 226 49.15 38.92 -39.57
N ASN A 227 50.01 39.72 -38.92
CA ASN A 227 50.54 41.09 -39.18
C ASN A 227 49.67 42.08 -40.02
N HIS A 228 49.46 43.35 -39.64
CA HIS A 228 50.46 44.40 -39.50
C HIS A 228 49.82 45.73 -39.00
N ASN A 229 50.65 46.58 -38.42
CA ASN A 229 50.49 47.96 -37.92
C ASN A 229 49.33 48.84 -38.47
N GLN A 230 48.67 49.60 -37.61
CA GLN A 230 48.99 51.02 -37.35
C GLN A 230 48.04 51.66 -36.32
N SER A 231 48.61 52.64 -35.62
CA SER A 231 48.07 53.60 -34.66
C SER A 231 46.74 54.27 -35.04
N SER A 232 45.88 54.52 -34.05
CA SER A 232 45.56 55.89 -33.58
C SER A 232 44.41 55.88 -32.57
N SER A 233 44.59 56.69 -31.53
CA SER A 233 43.62 57.13 -30.53
C SER A 233 42.25 57.51 -31.11
N TYR A 234 41.16 57.26 -30.37
CA TYR A 234 40.30 58.32 -29.82
C TYR A 234 39.24 57.74 -28.85
N LYS A 235 38.92 58.58 -27.86
CA LYS A 235 38.06 58.40 -26.69
C LYS A 235 36.60 58.03 -26.99
N PRO A 236 35.87 57.52 -25.97
CA PRO A 236 34.47 57.12 -26.08
C PRO A 236 33.53 58.33 -26.02
N ARG A 237 32.39 58.24 -26.70
CA ARG A 237 31.23 59.10 -26.43
C ARG A 237 29.97 58.26 -26.28
N GLN A 238 29.46 58.31 -25.05
CA GLN A 238 28.07 58.07 -24.69
C GLN A 238 27.17 59.02 -25.48
N PHE A 239 26.04 58.52 -25.96
CA PHE A 239 24.79 59.29 -26.03
C PHE A 239 23.61 58.33 -25.89
N ASN A 240 22.79 58.59 -24.87
CA ASN A 240 21.43 58.10 -24.75
C ASN A 240 20.58 58.72 -25.86
N ASN A 241 19.64 57.97 -26.42
CA ASN A 241 18.22 58.26 -26.28
C ASN A 241 17.35 57.23 -27.01
N ASP A 242 16.34 56.79 -26.28
CA ASP A 242 14.95 56.55 -26.64
C ASP A 242 14.55 56.24 -28.09
N GLY A 243 13.72 55.20 -28.20
CA GLY A 243 12.39 55.40 -28.77
C GLY A 243 12.15 54.75 -30.13
N GLY A 244 11.43 53.63 -30.09
CA GLY A 244 10.11 53.56 -30.74
C GLY A 244 10.04 53.48 -32.27
N SER A 245 9.72 52.26 -32.71
CA SER A 245 8.70 51.88 -33.70
C SER A 245 8.65 52.47 -35.12
N ASP A 246 8.39 51.52 -36.02
CA ASP A 246 7.64 51.57 -37.28
C ASP A 246 8.31 51.98 -38.60
N ASN A 247 8.57 50.91 -39.38
CA ASN A 247 8.01 50.66 -40.71
C ASN A 247 7.97 51.81 -41.72
N SER A 248 8.76 51.67 -42.80
CA SER A 248 8.18 51.54 -44.16
C SER A 248 9.20 51.24 -45.27
N LYS A 249 8.93 50.11 -45.95
CA LYS A 249 8.89 49.89 -47.42
C LYS A 249 10.08 50.30 -48.32
N LYS A 250 10.63 49.31 -49.04
CA LYS A 250 10.52 49.11 -50.52
C LYS A 250 11.39 47.90 -50.92
N THR A 251 10.81 46.75 -51.25
CA THR A 251 10.49 46.25 -52.62
C THR A 251 11.60 46.43 -53.67
N SER A 252 12.23 45.31 -54.06
CA SER A 252 12.53 45.03 -55.47
C SER A 252 12.58 43.52 -55.71
N TYR A 253 11.95 43.12 -56.81
CA TYR A 253 11.69 41.76 -57.26
C TYR A 253 12.95 41.10 -57.80
N ASN A 254 13.17 39.82 -57.47
CA ASN A 254 13.66 38.88 -58.48
C ASN A 254 13.22 37.44 -58.17
N ASN A 255 12.39 36.92 -59.06
CA ASN A 255 11.98 35.52 -59.12
C ASN A 255 13.19 34.66 -59.51
N ASN A 256 13.50 33.66 -58.69
CA ASN A 256 14.05 32.41 -59.20
C ASN A 256 13.58 31.27 -58.30
N ASN A 257 12.54 30.59 -58.78
CA ASN A 257 12.09 29.29 -58.31
C ASN A 257 13.24 28.29 -58.39
N ARG A 258 13.82 27.93 -57.25
CA ARG A 258 14.43 26.62 -57.04
C ARG A 258 13.89 26.04 -55.74
N SER A 259 12.97 25.11 -55.91
CA SER A 259 12.39 24.23 -54.91
C SER A 259 13.46 23.66 -53.97
N ARG A 260 13.46 24.08 -52.70
CA ARG A 260 14.13 23.38 -51.61
C ARG A 260 13.08 22.93 -50.61
N SER A 261 12.68 21.67 -50.78
CA SER A 261 11.72 20.98 -49.94
C SER A 261 12.31 20.73 -48.55
N ASN A 262 11.74 21.44 -47.57
CA ASN A 262 11.12 20.88 -46.38
C ASN A 262 11.98 20.04 -45.40
N SER A 263 12.75 20.75 -44.57
CA SER A 263 13.30 20.23 -43.30
C SER A 263 12.24 20.22 -42.17
N LYS A 264 11.06 19.64 -42.42
CA LYS A 264 9.99 19.49 -41.41
C LYS A 264 9.45 18.07 -41.25
N ASN A 265 9.97 17.09 -41.99
CA ASN A 265 9.39 15.75 -42.01
C ASN A 265 10.06 14.72 -41.08
N ALA A 266 11.09 15.09 -40.31
CA ALA A 266 11.81 14.14 -39.45
C ALA A 266 10.94 13.51 -38.33
N THR A 267 9.78 14.09 -38.02
CA THR A 267 8.85 13.59 -36.98
C THR A 267 7.59 12.94 -37.55
N VAL A 268 7.40 12.91 -38.87
CA VAL A 268 6.20 12.31 -39.47
C VAL A 268 6.43 10.82 -39.66
N VAL A 269 5.60 9.99 -39.00
CA VAL A 269 5.53 8.54 -39.20
C VAL A 269 4.64 8.25 -40.40
N CYS A 270 5.16 7.47 -41.35
CA CYS A 270 4.37 7.00 -42.46
C CYS A 270 3.35 5.95 -42.01
N GLN A 271 2.06 6.22 -42.21
CA GLN A 271 0.96 5.32 -41.80
C GLN A 271 0.94 3.96 -42.52
N LEU A 272 1.74 3.78 -43.58
CA LEU A 272 1.75 2.55 -44.39
C LEU A 272 2.94 1.63 -44.10
N CYS A 273 4.09 2.18 -43.68
CA CYS A 273 5.29 1.41 -43.41
C CYS A 273 5.90 1.67 -42.04
N GLU A 274 5.30 2.56 -41.25
CA GLU A 274 5.66 2.91 -39.87
C GLU A 274 7.08 3.50 -39.69
N TYR A 275 7.78 3.79 -40.79
CA TYR A 275 9.05 4.51 -40.78
C TYR A 275 8.85 6.03 -40.78
N LEU A 276 9.78 6.74 -40.11
CA LEU A 276 9.81 8.20 -39.99
C LEU A 276 10.33 8.88 -41.26
N GLY A 277 10.07 10.17 -41.41
CA GLY A 277 10.70 11.02 -42.44
C GLY A 277 9.88 11.27 -43.70
N HIS A 278 8.72 10.63 -43.86
CA HIS A 278 7.90 10.73 -45.07
C HIS A 278 6.41 10.43 -44.80
N THR A 279 5.52 10.87 -45.68
CA THR A 279 4.07 10.59 -45.57
C THR A 279 3.71 9.36 -46.38
N ALA A 280 2.50 8.81 -46.15
CA ALA A 280 1.97 7.68 -46.92
C ALA A 280 2.01 7.93 -48.44
N ALA A 281 1.77 9.17 -48.89
CA ALA A 281 1.80 9.56 -50.30
C ALA A 281 3.19 9.46 -50.95
N THR A 282 4.28 9.60 -50.18
CA THR A 282 5.66 9.51 -50.66
C THR A 282 6.35 8.22 -50.23
N CYS A 283 5.59 7.24 -49.72
CA CYS A 283 6.12 5.96 -49.28
C CYS A 283 6.56 5.10 -50.46
N ARG A 284 7.84 4.71 -50.48
CA ARG A 284 8.40 3.86 -51.55
C ARG A 284 7.64 2.54 -51.70
N ARG A 285 7.26 1.91 -50.58
CA ARG A 285 6.51 0.64 -50.57
C ARG A 285 5.10 0.81 -51.16
N TYR A 286 4.46 1.96 -50.94
CA TYR A 286 3.16 2.30 -51.55
C TYR A 286 3.29 2.52 -53.06
N LEU A 287 4.33 3.24 -53.49
CA LEU A 287 4.58 3.50 -54.91
C LEU A 287 4.90 2.21 -55.68
N GLU A 288 5.65 1.28 -55.09
CA GLU A 288 5.92 -0.04 -55.66
C GLU A 288 4.63 -0.89 -55.78
N LEU A 289 3.70 -0.78 -54.82
CA LEU A 289 2.39 -1.46 -54.88
C LEU A 289 1.47 -0.88 -55.96
N ILE A 290 1.53 0.42 -56.22
CA ILE A 290 0.78 1.05 -57.32
C ILE A 290 1.39 0.70 -58.68
N ALA A 291 2.72 0.72 -58.79
CA ALA A 291 3.43 0.42 -60.03
C ALA A 291 3.21 -1.03 -60.50
N ASN A 292 3.00 -1.97 -59.56
CA ASN A 292 2.79 -3.38 -59.85
C ASN A 292 1.31 -3.79 -59.97
N LYS A 293 0.36 -2.84 -60.02
CA LYS A 293 -1.04 -3.19 -60.31
C LYS A 293 -1.19 -3.56 -61.79
N PRO A 294 -1.63 -4.79 -62.13
CA PRO A 294 -1.96 -5.12 -63.51
C PRO A 294 -3.17 -4.28 -63.95
N THR A 295 -2.98 -3.50 -65.02
CA THR A 295 -4.05 -2.74 -65.66
C THR A 295 -5.14 -3.70 -66.13
N LYS A 296 -6.33 -3.56 -65.57
CA LYS A 296 -7.57 -4.14 -66.08
C LYS A 296 -8.49 -2.99 -66.48
#